data_AF-A0A3N5JHS3-F1
#
_entry.id   AF-A0A3N5JHS3-F1
#
_cell.length_a   1.000
_cell.length_b   1.000
_cell.length_c   1.000
_cell.angle_alpha   90.00
_cell.angle_beta   90.00
_cell.angle_gamma   90.00
#
_symmetry.space_group_name_H-M   'P 1'
#
loop_
_entity.id
_entity.type
_entity.pdbx_description
1 polymer ?
#
loop_
_entity_poly.entity_id
_entity_poly.type
_entity_poly.pdbx_seq_one_letter_code
_entity_poly.pdbx_strand_id
1 'polypeptide(L)'
;MSQTMVKLKETIREYVGALAIAVTAALVLRIFIVQAFRIPTGSMKDTLLVGDFLLVNKFVFGVRTPDHLPLLPIKIPHFRFPAIRRPRRGDVLVFKFPNDTSIDYIKRCIGL
;
A
#
# COMPACT_ATOMS: atom_id res chain seq x y z
N MET A 1 -41.30 2.94 23.73
CA MET A 1 -40.00 2.25 23.95
C MET A 1 -39.58 1.35 22.78
N SER A 2 -40.48 0.56 22.16
CA SER A 2 -40.11 -0.40 21.09
C SER A 2 -39.74 0.25 19.73
N GLN A 3 -40.45 1.31 19.32
CA GLN A 3 -40.22 2.00 18.03
C GLN A 3 -38.86 2.71 17.92
N THR A 4 -38.34 3.24 19.05
CA THR A 4 -37.02 3.89 19.10
C THR A 4 -35.88 2.89 18.94
N MET A 5 -36.04 1.66 19.45
CA MET A 5 -35.02 0.61 19.31
C MET A 5 -34.90 0.09 17.88
N VAL A 6 -36.01 0.00 17.13
CA VAL A 6 -35.99 -0.42 15.72
C VAL A 6 -35.31 0.63 14.84
N LYS A 7 -35.64 1.92 15.02
CA LYS A 7 -34.97 3.03 14.31
C LYS A 7 -33.47 3.09 14.59
N LEU A 8 -33.06 2.93 15.85
CA LEU A 8 -31.65 2.91 16.23
C LEU A 8 -30.89 1.76 15.54
N LYS A 9 -31.50 0.57 15.44
CA LYS A 9 -30.89 -0.60 14.79
C LYS A 9 -30.75 -0.42 13.28
N GLU A 10 -31.74 0.17 12.62
CA GLU A 10 -31.71 0.54 11.19
C GLU A 10 -30.61 1.59 10.92
N THR A 11 -30.56 2.67 11.71
CA THR A 11 -29.53 3.71 11.60
C THR A 11 -28.12 3.15 11.84
N ILE A 12 -27.92 2.30 12.87
CA ILE A 12 -26.63 1.65 13.10
C ILE A 12 -26.25 0.76 11.90
N ARG A 13 -27.20 0.01 11.32
CA ARG A 13 -26.93 -0.84 10.16
C ARG A 13 -26.49 -0.01 8.94
N GLU A 14 -27.16 1.11 8.67
CA GLU A 14 -26.80 2.02 7.58
C GLU A 14 -25.40 2.63 7.78
N TYR A 15 -25.10 3.13 8.99
CA TYR A 15 -23.77 3.67 9.31
C TYR A 15 -22.67 2.61 9.25
N VAL A 16 -22.94 1.39 9.73
CA VAL A 16 -21.98 0.26 9.63
C VAL A 16 -21.76 -0.12 8.17
N GLY A 17 -22.81 -0.15 7.35
CA GLY A 17 -22.71 -0.41 5.91
C GLY A 17 -21.86 0.65 5.19
N ALA A 18 -22.11 1.93 5.45
CA ALA A 18 -21.34 3.03 4.90
C ALA A 18 -19.87 2.99 5.36
N LEU A 19 -19.63 2.71 6.64
CA LEU A 19 -18.29 2.56 7.19
C LEU A 19 -17.54 1.38 6.57
N ALA A 20 -18.22 0.25 6.38
CA ALA A 20 -17.63 -0.92 5.74
C ALA A 20 -17.17 -0.61 4.31
N ILE A 21 -18.01 0.06 3.51
CA ILE A 21 -17.66 0.49 2.14
C ILE A 21 -16.46 1.44 2.15
N ALA A 22 -16.46 2.43 3.05
CA ALA A 22 -15.36 3.38 3.17
C ALA A 22 -14.03 2.69 3.55
N VAL A 23 -14.06 1.77 4.51
CA VAL A 23 -12.89 0.98 4.93
C VAL A 23 -12.40 0.08 3.81
N THR A 24 -13.29 -0.61 3.10
CA THR A 24 -12.94 -1.45 1.96
C THR A 24 -12.29 -0.63 0.84
N ALA A 25 -12.87 0.52 0.49
CA ALA A 25 -12.29 1.42 -0.50
C ALA A 25 -10.91 1.93 -0.07
N ALA A 26 -10.75 2.37 1.18
CA ALA A 26 -9.47 2.80 1.73
C ALA A 26 -8.40 1.70 1.69
N LEU A 27 -8.80 0.46 1.98
CA LEU A 27 -7.92 -0.71 1.92
C LEU A 27 -7.46 -0.99 0.48
N VAL A 28 -8.36 -0.94 -0.49
CA VAL A 28 -8.03 -1.09 -1.91
C VAL A 28 -7.04 0.00 -2.36
N LEU A 29 -7.30 1.26 -2.03
CA LEU A 29 -6.40 2.38 -2.36
C LEU A 29 -5.00 2.17 -1.76
N ARG A 30 -4.93 1.74 -0.50
CA ARG A 30 -3.68 1.47 0.23
C ARG A 30 -2.91 0.27 -0.32
N ILE A 31 -3.60 -0.75 -0.81
CA ILE A 31 -2.98 -1.96 -1.36
C ILE A 31 -2.43 -1.70 -2.77
N PHE A 32 -3.24 -1.07 -3.63
CA PHE A 32 -2.97 -1.04 -5.08
C PHE A 32 -2.38 0.28 -5.58
N ILE A 33 -2.71 1.43 -4.97
CA ILE A 33 -2.38 2.73 -5.55
C ILE A 33 -1.17 3.34 -4.85
N VAL A 34 -1.26 3.55 -3.53
CA VAL A 34 -0.27 4.34 -2.78
C VAL A 34 0.22 3.58 -1.56
N GLN A 35 1.55 3.50 -1.42
CA GLN A 35 2.18 3.10 -0.16
C GLN A 35 3.11 4.21 0.33
N ALA A 36 2.91 4.60 1.58
CA ALA A 36 3.82 5.49 2.28
C ALA A 36 4.98 4.69 2.87
N PHE A 37 6.21 5.13 2.62
CA PHE A 37 7.42 4.62 3.24
C PHE A 37 8.14 5.74 3.98
N ARG A 38 8.73 5.41 5.12
CA ARG A 38 9.66 6.31 5.81
C ARG A 38 11.07 5.81 5.56
N ILE A 39 11.99 6.70 5.20
CA ILE A 39 13.38 6.32 4.89
C ILE A 39 14.16 6.14 6.21
N PRO A 40 14.58 4.90 6.56
CA PRO A 40 15.33 4.66 7.79
C PRO A 40 16.83 4.85 7.61
N THR A 41 17.34 4.76 6.37
CA THR A 41 18.78 4.75 6.08
C THR A 41 19.14 5.83 5.05
N GLY A 42 20.30 6.43 5.24
CA GLY A 42 20.80 7.49 4.37
C GLY A 42 21.51 7.01 3.12
N SER A 43 21.07 5.89 2.52
CA SER A 43 21.71 5.40 1.29
C SER A 43 21.44 6.29 0.08
N MET A 44 20.44 7.16 0.14
CA MET A 44 20.08 8.10 -0.90
C MET A 44 20.24 9.56 -0.43
N LYS A 45 21.15 9.84 0.53
CA LYS A 45 21.32 11.16 1.17
C LYS A 45 21.40 12.34 0.19
N ASP A 46 21.95 12.14 -1.00
CA ASP A 46 22.10 13.18 -2.02
C ASP A 46 20.76 13.61 -2.65
N THR A 47 19.68 12.85 -2.47
CA THR A 47 18.33 13.19 -2.98
C THR A 47 17.24 13.08 -1.90
N LEU A 48 17.41 12.18 -0.93
CA LEU A 48 16.41 11.82 0.07
C LEU A 48 17.06 11.73 1.44
N LEU A 49 16.56 12.51 2.40
CA LEU A 49 17.12 12.59 3.74
C LEU A 49 16.52 11.50 4.64
N VAL A 50 17.26 11.15 5.68
CA VAL A 50 16.77 10.20 6.69
C VAL A 50 15.61 10.84 7.44
N GLY A 51 14.48 10.15 7.50
CA GLY A 51 13.26 10.65 8.13
C GLY A 51 12.21 11.17 7.16
N ASP A 52 12.52 11.32 5.87
CA ASP A 52 11.55 11.72 4.86
C ASP A 52 10.47 10.66 4.64
N PHE A 53 9.26 11.14 4.30
CA PHE A 53 8.13 10.30 3.90
C PHE A 53 8.02 10.29 2.38
N LEU A 54 8.09 9.09 1.80
CA LEU A 54 7.90 8.85 0.38
C LEU A 54 6.52 8.27 0.11
N LEU A 55 5.81 8.87 -0.83
CA LEU A 55 4.60 8.29 -1.40
C LEU A 55 4.96 7.57 -2.70
N VAL A 56 4.86 6.25 -2.67
CA VAL A 56 5.22 5.39 -3.80
C VAL A 56 3.97 4.99 -4.56
N ASN A 57 3.96 5.26 -5.86
CA ASN A 57 2.91 4.82 -6.77
C ASN A 57 3.23 3.40 -7.27
N LYS A 58 2.46 2.42 -6.77
CA LYS A 58 2.64 1.01 -7.12
C LYS A 58 2.05 0.62 -8.48
N PHE A 59 1.14 1.45 -9.01
CA PHE A 59 0.40 1.14 -10.22
C PHE A 59 1.31 1.14 -11.47
N VAL A 60 2.31 2.02 -11.50
CA VAL A 60 3.13 2.28 -12.70
C VAL A 60 4.05 1.11 -13.06
N PHE A 61 4.69 0.49 -12.06
CA PHE A 61 5.74 -0.52 -12.26
C PHE A 61 5.28 -1.97 -12.05
N GLY A 62 3.97 -2.19 -11.96
CA GLY A 62 3.36 -3.49 -11.70
C GLY A 62 3.14 -3.69 -10.20
N VAL A 63 1.87 -3.62 -9.79
CA VAL A 63 1.49 -3.82 -8.38
C VAL A 63 1.85 -5.25 -7.98
N ARG A 64 2.69 -5.38 -6.96
CA ARG A 64 2.77 -6.62 -6.18
C ARG A 64 1.82 -6.49 -5.00
N THR A 65 0.91 -7.44 -4.87
CA THR A 65 0.07 -7.53 -3.66
C THR A 65 0.99 -7.63 -2.43
N PRO A 66 0.67 -6.92 -1.33
CA PRO A 66 1.34 -7.11 -0.06
C PRO A 66 1.21 -8.56 0.42
N ASP A 67 2.30 -9.14 0.91
CA ASP A 67 2.30 -10.50 1.45
C ASP A 67 1.42 -10.63 2.71
N HIS A 68 1.16 -9.51 3.39
CA HIS A 68 0.37 -9.43 4.61
C HIS A 68 -0.68 -8.33 4.54
N LEU A 69 -1.91 -8.66 4.90
CA LEU A 69 -2.95 -7.66 5.12
C LEU A 69 -2.76 -7.02 6.51
N PRO A 70 -2.87 -5.69 6.66
CA PRO A 70 -2.67 -5.02 7.95
C PRO A 70 -3.60 -5.49 9.09
N LEU A 71 -4.68 -6.20 8.76
CA LEU A 71 -5.78 -6.54 9.68
C LEU A 71 -6.01 -8.05 9.84
N LEU A 72 -5.46 -8.90 8.96
CA LEU A 72 -5.72 -10.35 8.98
C LEU A 72 -4.42 -11.11 8.65
N PRO A 73 -4.09 -12.20 9.38
CA PRO A 73 -2.92 -13.04 9.13
C PRO A 73 -3.16 -14.00 7.95
N ILE A 74 -3.71 -13.49 6.86
CA ILE A 74 -4.00 -14.26 5.64
C ILE A 74 -2.93 -13.90 4.61
N LYS A 75 -2.16 -14.91 4.16
CA LYS A 75 -1.24 -14.77 3.03
C LYS A 75 -2.08 -14.63 1.76
N ILE A 76 -2.03 -13.45 1.14
CA ILE A 76 -2.70 -13.20 -0.14
C ILE A 76 -1.84 -13.86 -1.25
N PRO A 77 -2.44 -14.51 -2.27
CA PRO A 77 -1.69 -15.02 -3.41
C PRO A 77 -0.85 -13.91 -4.07
N HIS A 78 0.39 -14.28 -4.44
CA HIS A 78 1.35 -13.39 -5.10
C HIS A 78 0.86 -13.05 -6.52
N PHE A 79 0.03 -12.03 -6.64
CA PHE A 79 -0.42 -11.52 -7.93
C PHE A 79 0.50 -10.39 -8.36
N ARG A 80 1.18 -10.58 -9.48
CA ARG A 80 1.97 -9.52 -10.12
C ARG A 80 1.16 -8.98 -11.29
N PHE A 81 0.65 -7.77 -11.15
CA PHE A 81 0.01 -7.08 -12.27
C PHE A 81 1.06 -6.70 -13.31
N PRO A 82 0.71 -6.71 -14.61
CA PRO A 82 1.61 -6.29 -15.68
C PRO A 82 2.07 -4.85 -15.46
N ALA A 83 3.37 -4.61 -15.62
CA ALA A 83 3.92 -3.26 -15.49
C ALA A 83 3.43 -2.41 -16.68
N ILE A 84 2.84 -1.26 -16.37
CA ILE A 84 2.36 -0.29 -17.38
C ILE A 84 3.56 0.39 -18.04
N ARG A 85 4.62 0.65 -17.26
CA ARG A 85 5.85 1.26 -17.72
C ARG A 85 7.05 0.49 -17.21
N ARG A 86 8.05 0.31 -18.07
CA ARG A 86 9.36 -0.23 -17.67
C ARG A 86 10.17 0.84 -16.90
N PRO A 87 10.96 0.44 -15.90
CA PRO A 87 11.87 1.37 -15.22
C PRO A 87 12.79 2.04 -16.23
N ARG A 88 13.13 3.30 -16.00
CA ARG A 88 14.12 4.05 -16.77
C ARG A 88 15.28 4.44 -15.86
N ARG A 89 16.44 4.71 -16.46
CA ARG A 89 17.58 5.29 -15.73
C ARG A 89 17.13 6.58 -15.05
N GLY A 90 17.47 6.71 -13.77
CA GLY A 90 17.05 7.84 -12.93
C GLY A 90 15.79 7.59 -12.09
N ASP A 91 14.95 6.60 -12.42
CA ASP A 91 13.75 6.29 -11.64
C ASP A 91 14.13 5.76 -10.24
N VAL A 92 13.44 6.21 -9.20
CA VAL A 92 13.58 5.67 -7.83
C VAL A 92 12.59 4.53 -7.66
N LEU A 93 13.11 3.34 -7.35
CA LEU A 93 12.34 2.12 -7.27
C LEU A 93 12.39 1.58 -5.85
N VAL A 94 11.24 1.08 -5.40
CA VAL A 94 11.12 0.29 -4.18
C VAL A 94 10.97 -1.17 -4.56
N PHE A 95 11.85 -2.03 -4.07
CA PHE A 95 11.81 -3.46 -4.34
C PHE A 95 12.21 -4.26 -3.11
N LYS A 96 11.71 -5.48 -3.03
CA LYS A 96 12.07 -6.43 -1.97
C LYS A 96 13.46 -7.01 -2.20
N PHE A 97 14.26 -7.11 -1.15
CA PHE A 97 15.58 -7.70 -1.22
C PHE A 97 15.46 -9.18 -1.64
N PRO A 98 16.22 -9.66 -2.65
CA PRO A 98 16.04 -11.01 -3.20
C PRO A 98 16.33 -12.13 -2.20
N ASN A 99 17.22 -11.89 -1.22
CA ASN A 99 17.55 -12.88 -0.20
C ASN A 99 16.58 -12.84 1.01
N ASP A 100 15.87 -11.72 1.20
CA ASP A 100 14.92 -11.53 2.28
C ASP A 100 13.78 -10.58 1.86
N THR A 101 12.61 -11.16 1.58
CA THR A 101 11.42 -10.42 1.10
C THR A 101 10.70 -9.63 2.19
N SER A 102 11.16 -9.70 3.44
CA SER A 102 10.65 -8.90 4.55
C SER A 102 11.20 -7.46 4.52
N ILE A 103 12.27 -7.21 3.76
CA ILE A 103 12.95 -5.92 3.70
C ILE A 103 12.72 -5.25 2.35
N ASP A 104 12.16 -4.04 2.39
CA ASP A 104 12.00 -3.17 1.23
C ASP A 104 13.23 -2.24 1.07
N TYR A 105 13.80 -2.21 -0.13
CA TYR A 105 14.92 -1.35 -0.52
C TYR A 105 14.45 -0.24 -1.45
N ILE A 106 14.95 0.98 -1.22
CA ILE A 106 14.70 2.14 -2.06
C ILE A 106 16.01 2.52 -2.73
N LYS A 107 16.08 2.44 -4.07
CA LYS A 107 17.28 2.73 -4.85
C LYS A 107 16.95 3.41 -6.17
N ARG A 108 17.93 4.13 -6.73
CA ARG A 108 17.83 4.71 -8.07
C ARG A 108 18.26 3.70 -9.14
N CYS A 109 17.46 3.54 -10.19
CA CYS A 109 17.79 2.74 -11.35
C CYS A 109 18.92 3.41 -12.15
N ILE A 110 20.05 2.72 -12.28
CA ILE A 110 21.21 3.20 -13.06
C ILE A 110 21.51 2.34 -14.30
N GLY A 111 21.03 1.09 -14.33
CA GLY A 111 21.14 0.15 -15.45
C GLY A 111 19.81 -0.57 -15.69
N LEU A 112 19.58 -0.99 -16.94
CA LEU A 112 18.38 -1.69 -17.42
C LEU A 112 18.73 -3.08 -17.91
#